data_AF-A0A1E3IRK6-F1
#
_entry.id   AF-A0A1E3IRK6-F1
#
_cell.length_a   1.000
_cell.length_b   1.000
_cell.length_c   1.000
_cell.angle_alpha   90.00
_cell.angle_beta   90.00
_cell.angle_gamma   90.00
#
_symmetry.space_group_name_H-M   'P 1'
#
loop_
_entity.id
_entity.type
_entity.pdbx_description
1 polymer ?
#
loop_
_entity_poly.entity_id
_entity_poly.type
_entity_poly.pdbx_seq_one_letter_code
_entity_poly.pdbx_strand_id
1 'polypeptide(L)'
;MENTLSEAAINQRASIAEKRRRQEHAQRAYDVQFTGGLQGAIKWTIFGAVACVVGHYTFPGFQRQTLGLKAFLTSSATIIGLVLGADDHLLRFEHAHRMEENETRRKARNALALEGKIASEGEIRRWREGYERKLAEDREREKRSLGFDTAETRINAEQREKALNAQPLPDPNAKDSLQ
;
A
#
# COMPACT_ATOMS: atom_id res chain seq x y z
N MET A 1 -36.48 19.57 -13.43
CA MET A 1 -36.30 18.95 -12.09
C MET A 1 -35.46 17.67 -12.14
N GLU A 2 -35.48 16.89 -13.22
CA GLU A 2 -34.64 15.67 -13.30
C GLU A 2 -33.13 15.95 -13.41
N ASN A 3 -32.73 17.01 -14.14
CA ASN A 3 -31.32 17.32 -14.34
C ASN A 3 -30.59 17.73 -13.04
N THR A 4 -31.28 18.44 -12.15
CA THR A 4 -30.76 18.86 -10.83
C THR A 4 -30.60 17.70 -9.85
N LEU A 5 -31.45 16.67 -9.95
CA LEU A 5 -31.34 15.45 -9.14
C LEU A 5 -30.17 14.57 -9.63
N SER A 6 -29.93 14.53 -10.94
CA SER A 6 -28.77 13.85 -11.54
C SER A 6 -27.45 14.49 -11.13
N GLU A 7 -27.34 15.82 -11.21
CA GLU A 7 -26.15 16.56 -10.79
C GLU A 7 -25.85 16.39 -9.29
N ALA A 8 -26.87 16.43 -8.43
CA ALA A 8 -26.72 16.19 -7.00
C ALA A 8 -26.19 14.77 -6.70
N ALA A 9 -26.70 13.76 -7.41
CA ALA A 9 -26.22 12.39 -7.29
C ALA A 9 -24.78 12.21 -7.78
N ILE A 10 -24.39 12.89 -8.86
CA ILE A 10 -23.00 12.90 -9.37
C ILE A 10 -22.06 13.55 -8.36
N ASN A 11 -22.41 14.71 -7.82
CA ASN A 11 -21.62 15.41 -6.81
C ASN A 11 -21.50 14.59 -5.52
N GLN A 12 -22.59 13.95 -5.08
CA GLN A 12 -22.56 13.08 -3.92
C GLN A 12 -21.64 11.86 -4.15
N ARG A 13 -21.73 11.20 -5.31
CA ARG A 13 -20.82 10.09 -5.68
C ARG A 13 -19.37 10.53 -5.76
N ALA A 14 -19.11 11.71 -6.35
CA ALA A 14 -17.76 12.30 -6.40
C ALA A 14 -17.22 12.57 -4.99
N SER A 15 -18.05 13.12 -4.09
CA SER A 15 -17.68 13.38 -2.70
C SER A 15 -17.37 12.09 -1.92
N ILE A 16 -18.14 11.01 -2.16
CA ILE A 16 -17.92 9.70 -1.54
C ILE A 16 -16.63 9.07 -2.08
N ALA A 17 -16.41 9.14 -3.39
CA ALA A 17 -15.18 8.65 -4.02
C ALA A 17 -13.94 9.40 -3.51
N GLU A 18 -14.03 10.70 -3.30
CA GLU A 18 -12.94 11.50 -2.73
C GLU A 18 -12.68 11.16 -1.27
N LYS A 19 -13.73 11.03 -0.44
CA LYS A 19 -13.60 10.59 0.95
C LYS A 19 -12.96 9.21 1.03
N ARG A 20 -13.37 8.26 0.18
CA ARG A 20 -12.81 6.92 0.12
C ARG A 20 -11.32 6.95 -0.24
N ARG A 21 -10.93 7.73 -1.27
CA ARG A 21 -9.51 7.93 -1.61
C ARG A 21 -8.71 8.48 -0.43
N ARG A 22 -9.22 9.51 0.26
CA ARG A 22 -8.54 10.09 1.44
C ARG A 22 -8.37 9.07 2.55
N GLN A 23 -9.40 8.25 2.81
CA GLN A 23 -9.33 7.15 3.78
C GLN A 23 -8.31 6.08 3.37
N GLU A 24 -8.27 5.69 2.10
CA GLU A 24 -7.30 4.72 1.59
C GLU A 24 -5.86 5.24 1.73
N HIS A 25 -5.63 6.52 1.45
CA HIS A 25 -4.32 7.14 1.67
C HIS A 25 -3.94 7.20 3.16
N ALA A 26 -4.88 7.55 4.03
CA ALA A 26 -4.65 7.58 5.48
C ALA A 26 -4.36 6.18 6.03
N GLN A 27 -5.11 5.17 5.59
CA GLN A 27 -4.90 3.79 6.01
C GLN A 27 -3.53 3.27 5.59
N ARG A 28 -3.12 3.53 4.34
CA ARG A 28 -1.78 3.14 3.86
C ARG A 28 -0.66 3.81 4.65
N ALA A 29 -0.80 5.10 4.94
CA ALA A 29 0.18 5.82 5.77
C ALA A 29 0.24 5.23 7.19
N TYR A 30 -0.91 4.90 7.76
CA TYR A 30 -1.00 4.27 9.06
C TYR A 30 -0.31 2.90 9.10
N ASP A 31 -0.56 2.03 8.10
CA ASP A 31 0.02 0.69 8.07
C ASP A 31 1.56 0.74 7.96
N VAL A 32 2.09 1.68 7.17
CA VAL A 32 3.54 1.93 7.05
C VAL A 32 4.12 2.46 8.36
N GLN A 33 3.44 3.41 9.00
CA GLN A 33 3.88 3.97 10.27
C GLN A 33 3.84 2.94 11.40
N PHE A 34 2.80 2.11 11.45
CA PHE A 34 2.63 1.07 12.45
C PHE A 34 3.71 0.00 12.33
N THR A 35 3.96 -0.51 11.12
CA THR A 35 4.99 -1.52 10.88
C THR A 35 6.38 -0.97 11.17
N GLY A 36 6.68 0.27 10.74
CA GLY A 36 7.94 0.95 11.05
C GLY A 36 8.14 1.20 12.54
N GLY A 37 7.09 1.66 13.23
CA GLY A 37 7.08 1.87 14.66
C GLY A 37 7.32 0.57 15.42
N LEU A 38 6.61 -0.51 15.07
CA LEU A 38 6.78 -1.82 15.73
C LEU A 38 8.22 -2.33 15.61
N GLN A 39 8.82 -2.22 14.42
CA GLN A 39 10.22 -2.59 14.22
C GLN A 39 11.18 -1.72 15.05
N GLY A 40 10.92 -0.40 15.12
CA GLY A 40 11.69 0.53 15.94
C GLY A 40 11.60 0.20 17.44
N ALA A 41 10.39 -0.06 17.92
CA ALA A 41 10.11 -0.44 19.30
C ALA A 41 10.85 -1.71 19.70
N ILE A 42 10.83 -2.75 18.85
CA ILE A 42 11.54 -4.01 19.12
C ILE A 42 13.04 -3.77 19.20
N LYS A 43 13.63 -3.08 18.22
CA LYS A 43 15.07 -2.78 18.17
C LYS A 43 15.52 -2.02 19.42
N TRP A 44 14.82 -0.97 19.80
CA TRP A 44 15.19 -0.14 20.94
C TRP A 44 14.88 -0.77 22.30
N THR A 45 13.87 -1.64 22.39
CA THR A 45 13.66 -2.47 23.59
C THR A 45 14.89 -3.33 23.84
N ILE A 46 15.40 -3.99 22.80
CA ILE A 46 16.60 -4.83 22.91
C ILE A 46 17.79 -3.97 23.34
N PHE A 47 18.01 -2.81 22.71
CA PHE A 47 19.08 -1.88 23.11
C PHE A 47 18.93 -1.41 24.55
N GLY A 48 17.73 -1.03 24.99
CA GLY A 48 17.46 -0.57 26.36
C GLY A 48 17.67 -1.68 27.39
N ALA A 49 17.24 -2.90 27.10
CA ALA A 49 17.45 -4.06 27.96
C ALA A 49 18.95 -4.40 28.08
N VAL A 50 19.67 -4.44 26.94
CA VAL A 50 21.13 -4.66 26.92
C VAL A 50 21.85 -3.55 27.69
N ALA A 51 21.47 -2.29 27.50
CA ALA A 51 22.07 -1.17 28.23
C ALA A 51 21.84 -1.29 29.75
N CYS A 52 20.65 -1.72 30.19
CA CYS A 52 20.38 -1.97 31.60
C CYS A 52 21.21 -3.14 32.17
N VAL A 53 21.38 -4.21 31.40
CA VAL A 53 22.21 -5.36 31.79
C VAL A 53 23.67 -4.95 31.91
N VAL A 54 24.22 -4.27 30.89
CA VAL A 54 25.60 -3.78 30.91
C VAL A 54 25.80 -2.85 32.11
N GLY A 55 24.92 -1.86 32.27
CA GLY A 55 24.98 -0.93 33.41
C GLY A 55 24.92 -1.62 34.76
N HIS A 56 24.20 -2.74 34.88
CA HIS A 56 24.12 -3.51 36.12
C HIS A 56 25.46 -4.14 36.52
N TYR A 57 26.26 -4.59 35.54
CA TYR A 57 27.56 -5.22 35.79
C TYR A 57 28.73 -4.25 35.80
N THR A 58 28.63 -3.09 35.13
CA THR A 58 29.73 -2.12 35.07
C THR A 58 29.69 -1.09 36.19
N PHE A 59 28.49 -0.72 36.68
CA PHE A 59 28.34 0.35 37.67
C PHE A 59 27.74 -0.17 38.99
N PRO A 60 28.51 -0.21 40.09
CA PRO A 60 28.03 -0.71 41.38
C PRO A 60 26.89 0.15 41.97
N GLY A 61 26.80 1.43 41.59
CA GLY A 61 25.67 2.30 41.95
C GLY A 61 24.35 1.89 41.27
N PHE A 62 24.40 1.52 39.98
CA PHE A 62 23.24 1.07 39.22
C PHE A 62 22.84 -0.37 39.61
N GLN A 63 23.80 -1.16 40.09
CA GLN A 63 23.55 -2.50 40.61
C GLN A 63 22.55 -2.51 41.76
N ARG A 64 22.66 -1.52 42.66
CA ARG A 64 21.82 -1.35 43.86
C ARG A 64 20.44 -0.71 43.58
N GLN A 65 20.18 -0.25 42.36
CA GLN A 65 18.91 0.37 42.01
C GLN A 65 17.77 -0.65 41.84
N THR A 66 16.54 -0.18 42.03
CA THR A 66 15.33 -1.02 41.97
C THR A 66 15.10 -1.61 40.58
N LEU A 67 14.50 -2.79 40.53
CA LEU A 67 14.08 -3.41 39.25
C LEU A 67 13.10 -2.52 38.49
N GLY A 68 12.27 -1.75 39.20
CA GLY A 68 11.34 -0.78 38.62
C GLY A 68 12.04 0.28 37.77
N LEU A 69 13.20 0.80 38.22
CA LEU A 69 13.94 1.81 37.47
C LEU A 69 14.53 1.23 36.17
N LYS A 70 14.98 -0.02 36.18
CA LYS A 70 15.50 -0.70 34.97
C LYS A 70 14.38 -1.00 33.96
N ALA A 71 13.22 -1.43 34.46
CA ALA A 71 12.03 -1.62 33.64
C ALA A 71 11.55 -0.28 33.04
N PHE A 72 11.55 0.79 33.85
CA PHE A 72 11.22 2.14 33.39
C PHE A 72 12.15 2.57 32.25
N LEU A 73 13.47 2.48 32.43
CA LEU A 73 14.45 2.83 31.39
C LEU A 73 14.25 2.02 30.11
N THR A 74 14.01 0.71 30.23
CA THR A 74 13.75 -0.15 29.07
C THR A 74 12.47 0.29 28.36
N SER A 75 11.38 0.56 29.09
CA SER A 75 10.12 1.02 28.52
C SER A 75 10.22 2.39 27.85
N SER A 76 10.99 3.32 28.44
CA SER A 76 11.26 4.63 27.82
C SER A 76 12.01 4.47 26.51
N ALA A 77 13.02 3.59 26.46
CA ALA A 77 13.73 3.28 25.23
C ALA A 77 12.79 2.67 24.17
N THR A 78 11.89 1.77 24.56
CA THR A 78 10.86 1.21 23.66
C THR A 78 9.97 2.29 23.05
N ILE A 79 9.45 3.22 23.86
CA ILE A 79 8.57 4.30 23.40
C ILE A 79 9.33 5.22 22.44
N ILE A 80 10.57 5.60 22.78
CA ILE A 80 11.42 6.41 21.89
C ILE A 80 11.64 5.67 20.56
N GLY A 81 11.95 4.38 20.60
CA GLY A 81 12.15 3.59 19.40
C GLY A 81 10.91 3.43 18.54
N LEU A 82 9.73 3.32 19.16
CA LEU A 82 8.45 3.30 18.46
C LEU A 82 8.28 4.58 17.64
N VAL A 83 8.47 5.75 18.26
CA VAL A 83 8.30 7.05 17.61
C VAL A 83 9.34 7.25 16.50
N LEU A 84 10.61 7.03 16.79
CA LEU A 84 11.68 7.19 15.79
C LEU A 84 11.51 6.24 14.59
N GLY A 85 11.11 4.99 14.84
CA GLY A 85 10.87 4.01 13.79
C GLY A 85 9.69 4.36 12.90
N ALA A 86 8.61 4.88 13.51
CA ALA A 86 7.44 5.37 12.82
C ALA A 86 7.76 6.58 11.93
N ASP A 87 8.47 7.57 12.46
CA ASP A 87 8.85 8.79 11.74
C ASP A 87 9.80 8.49 10.58
N ASP A 88 10.82 7.66 10.78
CA ASP A 88 11.77 7.27 9.72
C ASP A 88 11.06 6.55 8.56
N HIS A 89 10.11 5.66 8.84
CA HIS A 89 9.36 4.97 7.78
C HIS A 89 8.42 5.91 7.03
N LEU A 90 7.75 6.83 7.73
CA LEU A 90 6.89 7.82 7.10
C LEU A 90 7.70 8.73 6.17
N LEU A 91 8.83 9.24 6.65
CA LEU A 91 9.73 10.07 5.85
C LEU A 91 10.28 9.32 4.64
N ARG A 92 10.69 8.05 4.79
CA ARG A 92 11.16 7.23 3.68
C ARG A 92 10.06 6.99 2.65
N PHE A 93 8.84 6.73 3.08
CA PHE A 93 7.69 6.57 2.20
C PHE A 93 7.42 7.85 1.39
N GLU A 94 7.40 9.00 2.05
CA GLU A 94 7.24 10.29 1.36
C GLU A 94 8.42 10.59 0.41
N HIS A 95 9.66 10.32 0.85
CA HIS A 95 10.83 10.51 0.01
C HIS A 95 10.79 9.63 -1.24
N ALA A 96 10.43 8.35 -1.10
CA ALA A 96 10.27 7.45 -2.23
C ALA A 96 9.19 7.97 -3.19
N HIS A 97 8.04 8.40 -2.65
CA HIS A 97 6.95 8.95 -3.47
C HIS A 97 7.37 10.21 -4.24
N ARG A 98 8.06 11.14 -3.57
CA ARG A 98 8.59 12.37 -4.20
C ARG A 98 9.65 12.05 -5.26
N MET A 99 10.49 11.04 -5.04
CA MET A 99 11.48 10.61 -6.03
C MET A 99 10.82 10.06 -7.29
N GLU A 100 9.83 9.17 -7.17
CA GLU A 100 9.08 8.62 -8.30
C GLU A 100 8.37 9.73 -9.11
N GLU A 101 7.76 10.69 -8.42
CA GLU A 101 7.11 11.82 -9.06
C GLU A 101 8.13 12.71 -9.80
N ASN A 102 9.26 13.02 -9.15
CA ASN A 102 10.32 13.84 -9.74
C ASN A 102 10.97 13.16 -10.94
N GLU A 103 11.17 11.84 -10.90
CA GLU A 103 11.69 11.09 -12.04
C GLU A 103 10.72 11.13 -13.22
N THR A 104 9.42 11.00 -12.96
CA THR A 104 8.39 11.12 -14.00
C THR A 104 8.37 12.52 -14.60
N ARG A 105 8.40 13.56 -13.76
CA ARG A 105 8.51 14.96 -14.19
C ARG A 105 9.79 15.20 -15.00
N ARG A 106 10.91 14.60 -14.60
CA ARG A 106 12.20 14.68 -15.33
C ARG A 106 12.11 14.02 -16.70
N LYS A 107 11.52 12.83 -16.80
CA LYS A 107 11.27 12.14 -18.08
C LYS A 107 10.37 12.97 -18.99
N ALA A 108 9.30 13.54 -18.45
CA ALA A 108 8.39 14.42 -19.18
C ALA A 108 9.12 15.64 -19.75
N ARG A 109 9.89 16.35 -18.91
CA ARG A 109 10.66 17.53 -19.34
C ARG A 109 11.67 17.19 -20.43
N ASN A 110 12.37 16.05 -20.33
CA ASN A 110 13.33 15.63 -21.34
C ASN A 110 12.64 15.29 -22.67
N ALA A 111 11.55 14.51 -22.63
CA ALA A 111 10.80 14.17 -23.84
C ALA A 111 10.21 15.41 -24.53
N LEU A 112 9.65 16.35 -23.77
CA LEU A 112 9.12 17.59 -24.31
C LEU A 112 10.22 18.50 -24.88
N ALA A 113 11.40 18.54 -24.25
CA ALA A 113 12.55 19.28 -24.76
C ALA A 113 13.05 18.70 -26.10
N LEU A 114 13.06 17.37 -26.25
CA LEU A 114 13.38 16.71 -27.53
C LEU A 114 12.37 17.06 -28.63
N GLU A 115 11.11 17.26 -28.26
CA GLU A 115 10.05 17.72 -29.17
C GLU A 115 10.09 19.23 -29.45
N GLY A 116 11.02 19.98 -28.84
CA GLY A 116 11.11 21.44 -28.94
C GLY A 116 9.96 22.19 -28.26
N LYS A 117 9.21 21.51 -27.39
CA LYS A 117 8.05 22.09 -26.67
C LYS A 117 8.47 22.60 -25.30
N ILE A 118 7.87 23.72 -24.88
CA ILE A 118 8.03 24.23 -23.52
C ILE A 118 7.28 23.29 -22.57
N ALA A 119 7.97 22.83 -21.52
CA ALA A 119 7.42 21.97 -20.49
C ALA A 119 6.45 22.73 -19.56
N SER A 120 5.29 23.11 -20.10
CA SER A 120 4.17 23.64 -19.33
C SER A 120 3.43 22.51 -18.61
N GLU A 121 2.76 22.82 -17.49
CA GLU A 121 1.98 21.83 -16.73
C GLU A 121 0.93 21.12 -17.61
N GLY A 122 0.34 21.82 -18.59
CA GLY A 122 -0.59 21.24 -19.55
C GLY A 122 0.06 20.24 -20.51
N GLU A 123 1.27 20.53 -21.00
CA GLU A 123 2.01 19.59 -21.86
C GLU A 123 2.55 18.39 -21.09
N ILE A 124 3.01 18.59 -19.85
CA ILE A 124 3.44 17.50 -18.97
C ILE A 124 2.28 16.54 -18.71
N ARG A 125 1.07 17.07 -18.49
CA ARG A 125 -0.13 16.27 -18.32
C ARG A 125 -0.49 15.47 -19.58
N ARG A 126 -0.50 16.12 -20.75
CA ARG A 126 -0.74 15.45 -22.04
C ARG A 126 0.29 14.35 -22.31
N TRP A 127 1.56 14.64 -22.04
CA TRP A 127 2.64 13.66 -22.16
C TRP A 127 2.43 12.47 -21.22
N ARG A 128 2.03 12.73 -19.96
CA ARG A 128 1.76 11.68 -18.97
C ARG A 128 0.62 10.76 -19.41
N GLU A 129 -0.49 11.32 -19.86
CA GLU A 129 -1.64 10.55 -20.37
C GLU A 129 -1.22 9.67 -21.58
N GLY A 130 -0.42 10.22 -22.49
CA GLY A 130 0.13 9.47 -23.63
C GLY A 130 1.14 8.39 -23.23
N TYR A 131 1.99 8.68 -22.25
CA TYR A 131 3.00 7.76 -21.72
C TYR A 131 2.36 6.58 -20.99
N GLU A 132 1.36 6.84 -20.15
CA GLU A 132 0.59 5.81 -19.44
C GLU A 132 -0.15 4.88 -20.42
N ARG A 133 -0.74 5.43 -21.50
CA ARG A 133 -1.37 4.63 -22.55
C ARG A 133 -0.38 3.73 -23.28
N LYS A 134 0.77 4.26 -23.70
CA LYS A 134 1.84 3.46 -24.34
C LYS A 134 2.32 2.34 -23.41
N LEU A 135 2.53 2.64 -22.14
CA LEU A 135 2.98 1.67 -21.15
C LEU A 135 1.95 0.55 -20.92
N ALA A 136 0.65 0.86 -20.99
CA ALA A 136 -0.41 -0.14 -20.91
C ALA A 136 -0.42 -1.06 -22.15
N GLU A 137 -0.34 -0.47 -23.35
CA GLU A 137 -0.27 -1.21 -24.61
C GLU A 137 0.97 -2.13 -24.67
N ASP A 138 2.14 -1.65 -24.23
CA ASP A 138 3.37 -2.44 -24.19
C ASP A 138 3.26 -3.60 -23.20
N ARG A 139 2.63 -3.38 -22.04
CA ARG A 139 2.40 -4.43 -21.04
C ARG A 139 1.41 -5.49 -21.53
N GLU A 140 0.41 -5.10 -22.30
CA GLU A 140 -0.52 -6.04 -22.97
C GLU A 140 0.17 -6.84 -24.07
N ARG A 141 1.02 -6.18 -24.89
CA ARG A 141 1.84 -6.85 -25.90
C ARG A 141 2.80 -7.86 -25.27
N GLU A 142 3.43 -7.48 -24.16
CA GLU A 142 4.34 -8.34 -23.40
C GLU A 142 3.61 -9.57 -22.86
N LYS A 143 2.46 -9.39 -22.19
CA LYS A 143 1.61 -10.49 -21.72
C LYS A 143 1.18 -11.43 -22.83
N ARG A 144 0.82 -10.87 -24.00
CA ARG A 144 0.48 -11.64 -25.19
C ARG A 144 1.68 -12.43 -25.73
N SER A 145 2.87 -11.82 -25.74
CA SER A 145 4.11 -12.46 -26.21
C SER A 145 4.61 -13.56 -25.28
N LEU A 146 4.41 -13.39 -23.96
CA LEU A 146 4.74 -14.37 -22.93
C LEU A 146 3.67 -15.46 -22.77
N GLY A 147 2.60 -15.43 -23.60
CA GLY A 147 1.56 -16.46 -23.63
C GLY A 147 0.64 -16.50 -22.41
N PHE A 148 0.66 -15.47 -21.55
CA PHE A 148 -0.17 -15.41 -20.35
C PHE A 148 -1.66 -15.44 -20.66
N ASP A 149 -2.09 -14.83 -21.78
CA ASP A 149 -3.49 -14.87 -22.24
C ASP A 149 -3.95 -16.33 -22.50
N THR A 150 -3.07 -17.18 -23.03
CA THR A 150 -3.41 -18.58 -23.30
C THR A 150 -3.43 -19.41 -22.02
N ALA A 151 -2.55 -19.10 -21.06
CA ALA A 151 -2.49 -19.77 -19.76
C ALA A 151 -3.69 -19.40 -18.86
N GLU A 152 -4.04 -18.12 -18.75
CA GLU A 152 -5.21 -17.67 -17.98
C GLU A 152 -6.52 -18.24 -18.54
N THR A 153 -6.66 -18.30 -19.86
CA THR A 153 -7.85 -18.88 -20.50
C THR A 153 -7.99 -20.38 -20.19
N ARG A 154 -6.88 -21.13 -20.14
CA ARG A 154 -6.89 -22.55 -19.77
C ARG A 154 -7.24 -22.78 -18.31
N ILE A 155 -6.68 -21.99 -17.40
CA ILE A 155 -6.95 -22.09 -15.96
C ILE A 155 -8.44 -21.78 -15.68
N ASN A 156 -8.97 -20.73 -16.29
CA ASN A 156 -10.38 -20.36 -16.14
C ASN A 156 -11.32 -21.42 -16.76
N ALA A 157 -10.94 -22.05 -17.86
CA ALA A 157 -11.68 -23.15 -18.46
C ALA A 157 -11.70 -24.40 -17.56
N GLU A 158 -10.55 -24.79 -16.99
CA GLU A 158 -10.46 -25.91 -16.04
C GLU A 158 -11.26 -25.65 -14.76
N GLN A 159 -11.23 -24.42 -14.23
CA GLN A 159 -12.03 -24.05 -13.07
C GLN A 159 -13.53 -24.08 -13.37
N ARG A 160 -13.93 -23.66 -14.58
CA ARG A 160 -15.32 -23.69 -15.03
C ARG A 160 -15.82 -25.12 -15.23
N GLU A 161 -14.99 -26.01 -15.77
CA GLU A 161 -15.32 -27.44 -15.87
C GLU A 161 -15.46 -28.10 -14.49
N LYS A 162 -14.54 -27.81 -13.56
CA LYS A 162 -14.64 -28.30 -12.18
C LYS A 162 -15.90 -27.77 -11.48
N ALA A 163 -16.26 -26.51 -11.70
CA ALA A 163 -17.47 -25.92 -11.14
C ALA A 163 -18.75 -26.51 -11.76
N LEU A 164 -18.73 -26.87 -13.05
CA LEU A 164 -19.85 -27.51 -13.73
C LEU A 164 -20.03 -28.97 -13.30
N ASN A 165 -18.92 -29.70 -13.10
CA ASN A 165 -18.95 -31.09 -12.66
C ASN A 165 -19.19 -31.24 -11.15
N ALA A 166 -19.10 -30.15 -10.39
CA ALA A 166 -19.44 -30.09 -8.96
C ALA A 166 -20.93 -29.73 -8.71
N GLN A 167 -21.74 -29.50 -9.75
CA GLN A 167 -23.19 -29.33 -9.58
C GLN A 167 -23.83 -30.68 -9.20
N PRO A 168 -24.59 -30.76 -8.09
CA PRO A 168 -25.27 -32.00 -7.71
C PRO A 168 -26.30 -32.36 -8.78
N LEU A 169 -26.32 -33.64 -9.20
CA LEU A 169 -27.38 -34.15 -10.09
C LEU A 169 -28.75 -33.85 -9.47
N PRO A 170 -29.73 -33.35 -10.25
CA PRO A 170 -31.06 -33.09 -9.73
C PRO A 170 -31.65 -34.37 -9.17
N ASP A 171 -32.01 -34.34 -7.88
CA ASP A 171 -32.60 -35.47 -7.17
C ASP A 171 -33.86 -35.93 -7.94
N PRO A 172 -33.88 -37.17 -8.46
CA PRO A 172 -35.02 -37.68 -9.23
C PRO A 172 -36.31 -37.78 -8.40
N ASN A 173 -36.24 -37.63 -7.08
CA ASN A 173 -37.38 -37.79 -6.16
C ASN A 173 -38.00 -36.48 -5.64
N ALA A 174 -37.55 -35.32 -6.12
CA ALA A 174 -38.05 -34.01 -5.64
C ALA A 174 -39.51 -33.67 -6.02
N LYS A 175 -40.25 -34.58 -6.65
CA LYS A 175 -41.66 -34.38 -7.05
C LYS A 175 -42.69 -34.93 -6.06
N ASP A 176 -42.29 -35.68 -5.04
CA ASP A 176 -43.23 -36.36 -4.12
C ASP A 176 -43.51 -35.61 -2.81
N SER A 177 -42.95 -34.41 -2.61
CA SER A 177 -43.08 -33.65 -1.34
C SER A 177 -44.05 -32.45 -1.41
N LEU A 178 -44.95 -32.40 -2.39
CA LEU A 178 -45.98 -31.36 -2.53
C LEU A 178 -47.41 -31.93 -2.65
N GLN A 179 -47.77 -32.87 -1.76
CA GLN A 179 -49.16 -33.17 -1.44
C GLN A 179 -49.41 -33.06 0.06
#